data_AF-A0A7S4LJ90-F1
#
_entry.id   AF-A0A7S4LJ90-F1
#
_cell.length_a   1.000
_cell.length_b   1.000
_cell.length_c   1.000
_cell.angle_alpha   90.00
_cell.angle_beta   90.00
_cell.angle_gamma   90.00
#
_symmetry.space_group_name_H-M   'P 1'
#
loop_
_entity.id
_entity.type
_entity.pdbx_description
1 polymer ?
#
loop_
_entity_poly.entity_id
_entity_poly.type
_entity_poly.pdbx_seq_one_letter_code
_entity_poly.pdbx_strand_id
1 'polypeptide(L)'
;RMEVVGQFNKGFIITALGKRDLFILDQHASDEKYNFEALHRTTVITSQPLVVAKSGGFGADDRLVIQENLDIFQANGFHFVMNDDAEDVNERVLIASFPVSKHVTFNEHDIQEMICLLKDRPGVMCRPSKVTAMLASRACRKSIMA
;
A
#
# COMPACT_ATOMS: atom_id res chain seq x y z
N ARG A 1 12.57 27.24 8.95
CA ARG A 1 12.21 26.72 7.61
C ARG A 1 13.52 26.46 6.86
N MET A 2 13.59 25.41 6.05
CA MET A 2 14.77 25.20 5.19
C MET A 2 14.75 26.18 4.02
N GLU A 3 15.90 26.77 3.72
CA GLU A 3 16.10 27.67 2.59
C GLU A 3 17.05 27.02 1.59
N VAL A 4 16.66 26.98 0.32
CA VAL A 4 17.50 26.41 -0.75
C VAL A 4 18.61 27.39 -1.08
N VAL A 5 19.86 26.93 -0.95
CA VAL A 5 21.06 27.71 -1.28
C VAL A 5 21.45 27.50 -2.75
N GLY A 6 21.38 26.27 -3.25
CA GLY A 6 21.70 25.94 -4.63
C GLY A 6 21.80 24.45 -4.91
N GLN A 7 22.24 24.10 -6.12
CA GLN A 7 22.46 22.72 -6.54
C GLN A 7 23.97 22.41 -6.57
N PHE A 8 24.35 21.22 -6.11
CA PHE A 8 25.72 20.71 -6.14
C PHE A 8 25.81 19.43 -6.97
N ASN A 9 26.81 19.37 -7.86
CA ASN A 9 27.13 18.21 -8.68
C ASN A 9 25.95 17.61 -9.48
N LYS A 10 24.96 18.43 -9.85
CA LYS A 10 23.72 18.04 -10.56
C LYS A 10 22.84 16.97 -9.89
N GLY A 11 23.19 16.51 -8.68
CA GLY A 11 22.46 15.46 -7.96
C GLY A 11 22.02 15.85 -6.54
N PHE A 12 22.54 16.96 -6.00
CA PHE A 12 22.26 17.35 -4.62
C PHE A 12 21.72 18.77 -4.52
N ILE A 13 20.80 18.97 -3.58
CA ILE A 13 20.29 20.29 -3.19
C ILE A 13 20.91 20.66 -1.85
N ILE A 14 21.60 21.80 -1.81
CA ILE A 14 22.16 22.35 -0.58
C ILE A 14 21.11 23.25 0.05
N THR A 15 20.78 23.00 1.31
CA THR A 15 19.79 23.79 2.06
C THR A 15 20.35 24.23 3.41
N ALA A 16 19.95 25.42 3.86
CA ALA A 16 20.29 25.96 5.17
C ALA A 16 19.06 25.91 6.09
N LEU A 17 19.27 25.56 7.36
CA LEU A 17 18.25 25.64 8.40
C LEU A 17 18.72 26.58 9.51
N GLY A 18 18.07 27.73 9.62
CA GLY A 18 18.52 28.76 10.57
C GLY A 18 19.89 29.33 10.19
N LYS A 19 20.73 29.64 11.20
CA LYS A 19 21.99 30.37 10.98
C LYS A 19 23.25 29.49 10.95
N ARG A 20 23.15 28.18 11.23
CA ARG A 20 24.33 27.32 11.45
C ARG A 20 24.29 25.99 10.74
N ASP A 21 23.11 25.45 10.45
CA ASP A 21 22.99 24.10 9.93
C ASP A 21 22.86 24.10 8.41
N LEU A 22 23.69 23.29 7.76
CA LEU A 22 23.65 23.06 6.31
C LEU A 22 23.36 21.59 6.06
N PHE A 23 22.41 21.31 5.16
CA PHE A 23 22.01 19.97 4.77
C PHE A 23 22.30 19.77 3.28
N ILE A 24 22.77 18.58 2.94
CA ILE A 24 22.88 18.08 1.58
C ILE A 24 21.76 17.07 1.35
N LEU A 25 20.89 17.34 0.38
CA LEU A 25 19.74 16.51 0.07
C LEU A 25 19.95 15.85 -1.29
N ASP A 26 19.85 14.52 -1.36
CA ASP A 26 19.80 13.81 -2.64
C ASP A 26 18.48 14.14 -3.35
N GLN A 27 18.57 14.73 -4.54
CA GLN A 27 17.39 15.21 -5.25
C GLN A 27 16.48 14.06 -5.71
N HIS A 28 17.07 12.93 -6.12
CA HIS A 28 16.31 11.78 -6.61
C HIS A 28 15.64 11.06 -5.44
N ALA A 29 16.40 10.72 -4.40
CA ALA A 29 15.85 10.00 -3.25
C ALA A 29 14.79 10.81 -2.50
N SER A 30 14.95 12.14 -2.40
CA SER A 30 13.97 13.02 -1.75
C SER A 30 12.66 13.09 -2.55
N ASP A 31 12.75 13.27 -3.87
CA ASP A 31 11.57 13.30 -4.75
C ASP A 31 10.89 11.93 -4.83
N GLU A 32 11.67 10.84 -4.91
CA GLU A 32 11.15 9.46 -4.87
C GLU A 32 10.41 9.19 -3.57
N LYS A 33 10.95 9.57 -2.41
CA LYS A 33 10.26 9.39 -1.13
C LYS A 33 8.94 10.14 -1.10
N TYR A 34 8.91 11.39 -1.56
CA TYR A 34 7.65 12.15 -1.64
C TYR A 34 6.63 11.48 -2.57
N ASN A 35 7.05 11.09 -3.78
CA ASN A 35 6.20 10.43 -4.76
C ASN A 35 5.68 9.08 -4.25
N PHE A 36 6.52 8.30 -3.57
CA PHE A 36 6.14 7.04 -2.96
C PHE A 36 5.06 7.23 -1.90
N GLU A 37 5.23 8.17 -0.96
CA GLU A 37 4.22 8.45 0.08
C GLU A 37 2.90 8.97 -0.51
N ALA A 38 2.96 9.74 -1.59
CA ALA A 38 1.78 10.19 -2.31
C ALA A 38 1.05 9.02 -2.99
N LEU A 39 1.79 8.16 -3.70
CA LEU A 39 1.23 6.97 -4.35
C LEU A 39 0.67 5.97 -3.34
N HIS A 40 1.37 5.75 -2.22
CA HIS A 40 0.96 4.85 -1.15
C HIS A 40 -0.40 5.26 -0.57
N ARG A 41 -0.61 6.56 -0.35
CA ARG A 41 -1.87 7.10 0.20
C ARG A 41 -3.02 7.14 -0.81
N THR A 42 -2.75 7.48 -2.06
CA THR A 42 -3.82 7.85 -3.02
C THR A 42 -4.15 6.78 -4.05
N THR A 43 -3.28 5.78 -4.26
CA THR A 43 -3.51 4.78 -5.32
C THR A 43 -4.61 3.80 -4.91
N VAL A 44 -5.66 3.67 -5.72
CA VAL A 44 -6.59 2.54 -5.63
C VAL A 44 -6.17 1.49 -6.65
N ILE A 45 -5.98 0.24 -6.21
CA ILE A 45 -5.54 -0.85 -7.08
C ILE A 45 -6.74 -1.45 -7.80
N THR A 46 -6.61 -1.65 -9.12
CA THR A 46 -7.64 -2.31 -9.92
C THR A 46 -7.78 -3.78 -9.54
N SER A 47 -9.03 -4.23 -9.40
CA SER A 47 -9.37 -5.60 -9.03
C SER A 47 -9.98 -6.39 -10.19
N GLN A 48 -9.75 -7.70 -10.21
CA GLN A 48 -10.44 -8.68 -11.06
C GLN A 48 -11.39 -9.50 -10.20
N PRO A 49 -12.70 -9.44 -10.46
CA PRO A 49 -13.67 -10.34 -9.84
C PRO A 49 -13.37 -11.81 -10.17
N LEU A 50 -13.54 -12.68 -9.18
CA LEU A 50 -13.55 -14.12 -9.38
C LEU A 50 -14.86 -14.52 -10.09
N VAL A 51 -14.80 -15.62 -10.85
CA VAL A 51 -16.00 -16.20 -11.47
C VAL A 51 -17.02 -16.63 -10.40
N VAL A 52 -16.51 -17.19 -9.30
CA VAL A 52 -17.29 -17.57 -8.12
C VAL A 52 -16.53 -17.10 -6.89
N ALA A 53 -17.23 -16.42 -5.97
CA ALA A 53 -16.64 -16.04 -4.69
C ALA A 53 -16.26 -17.29 -3.90
N LYS A 54 -15.11 -17.28 -3.23
CA LYS A 54 -14.57 -18.46 -2.56
C LYS A 54 -14.18 -18.18 -1.11
N SER A 55 -14.28 -19.19 -0.26
CA SER A 55 -13.82 -19.08 1.12
C SER A 55 -12.28 -18.99 1.17
N GLY A 56 -11.78 -18.06 1.98
CA GLY A 56 -10.34 -17.88 2.20
C GLY A 56 -9.79 -18.68 3.38
N GLY A 57 -10.63 -19.46 4.08
CA GLY A 57 -10.22 -20.20 5.28
C GLY A 57 -9.84 -19.30 6.47
N PHE A 58 -10.49 -18.15 6.59
CA PHE A 58 -10.20 -17.16 7.62
C PHE A 58 -10.61 -17.65 9.02
N GLY A 59 -9.79 -17.37 10.04
CA GLY A 59 -10.17 -17.57 11.44
C GLY A 59 -11.22 -16.54 11.92
N ALA A 60 -11.68 -16.66 13.16
CA ALA A 60 -12.64 -15.69 13.74
C ALA A 60 -12.02 -14.29 13.83
N ASP A 61 -10.79 -14.21 14.34
CA ASP A 61 -10.07 -12.95 14.49
C ASP A 61 -9.75 -12.32 13.13
N ASP A 62 -9.40 -13.13 12.13
CA ASP A 62 -9.10 -12.65 10.77
C ASP A 62 -10.32 -12.02 10.11
N ARG A 63 -11.49 -12.65 10.25
CA ARG A 63 -12.76 -12.11 9.74
C ARG A 63 -13.09 -10.76 10.36
N LEU A 64 -12.88 -10.61 11.67
CA LEU A 64 -13.09 -9.34 12.36
C LEU A 64 -12.18 -8.25 11.79
N VAL A 65 -10.89 -8.55 11.61
CA VAL A 65 -9.93 -7.60 11.01
C VAL A 65 -10.35 -7.21 9.58
N ILE A 66 -10.80 -8.16 8.77
CA ILE A 66 -11.32 -7.89 7.42
C ILE A 66 -12.54 -6.97 7.49
N GLN A 67 -13.50 -7.29 8.36
CA GLN A 67 -14.76 -6.55 8.50
C GLN A 67 -14.54 -5.10 8.97
N GLU A 68 -13.60 -4.88 9.89
CA GLU A 68 -13.28 -3.56 10.44
C GLU A 68 -12.47 -2.67 9.48
N ASN A 69 -11.81 -3.25 8.46
CA ASN A 69 -10.87 -2.55 7.59
C ASN A 69 -11.18 -2.76 6.09
N LEU A 70 -12.46 -2.95 5.73
CA LEU A 70 -12.89 -3.25 4.36
C LEU A 70 -12.42 -2.20 3.35
N ASP A 71 -12.42 -0.93 3.72
CA ASP A 71 -11.95 0.18 2.89
C ASP A 71 -10.46 0.05 2.53
N ILE A 72 -9.62 -0.39 3.47
CA ILE A 72 -8.19 -0.63 3.24
C ILE A 72 -7.98 -1.81 2.29
N PHE A 73 -8.73 -2.90 2.46
CA PHE A 73 -8.68 -4.03 1.53
C PHE A 73 -9.15 -3.65 0.13
N GLN A 74 -10.24 -2.88 0.01
CA GLN A 74 -10.77 -2.40 -1.26
C GLN A 74 -9.78 -1.47 -1.96
N ALA A 75 -9.11 -0.57 -1.23
CA ALA A 75 -8.07 0.29 -1.79
C ALA A 75 -6.86 -0.51 -2.32
N ASN A 76 -6.66 -1.74 -1.82
CA ASN A 76 -5.68 -2.70 -2.32
C ASN A 76 -6.22 -3.66 -3.37
N GLY A 77 -7.48 -3.52 -3.80
CA GLY A 77 -8.10 -4.34 -4.84
C GLY A 77 -8.63 -5.70 -4.37
N PHE A 78 -8.66 -5.93 -3.06
CA PHE A 78 -9.32 -7.09 -2.46
C PHE A 78 -10.75 -6.72 -2.07
N HIS A 79 -11.73 -7.44 -2.62
CA HIS A 79 -13.13 -7.28 -2.26
C HIS A 79 -13.64 -8.57 -1.63
N PHE A 80 -14.58 -8.43 -0.70
CA PHE A 80 -15.19 -9.54 0.02
C PHE A 80 -16.70 -9.48 -0.08
N VAL A 81 -17.34 -10.63 -0.10
CA VAL A 81 -18.78 -10.78 0.15
C VAL A 81 -18.95 -11.12 1.63
N MET A 82 -19.71 -10.30 2.33
CA MET A 82 -20.07 -10.51 3.74
C MET A 82 -21.47 -11.12 3.79
N ASN A 83 -21.61 -12.26 4.47
CA ASN A 83 -22.89 -12.95 4.65
C ASN A 83 -23.06 -13.34 6.11
N ASP A 84 -23.47 -12.39 6.94
CA ASP A 84 -23.59 -12.59 8.40
C ASP A 84 -24.64 -13.65 8.78
N ASP A 85 -25.61 -13.89 7.88
CA ASP A 85 -26.70 -14.86 8.06
C ASP A 85 -26.30 -16.30 7.69
N ALA A 86 -25.07 -16.53 7.20
CA ALA A 86 -24.63 -17.87 6.85
C ALA A 86 -24.51 -18.79 8.08
N GLU A 87 -25.09 -19.99 7.96
CA GLU A 87 -25.00 -21.05 8.97
C GLU A 87 -23.55 -21.52 9.15
N ASP A 88 -22.82 -21.69 8.04
CA ASP A 88 -21.37 -21.97 8.09
C ASP A 88 -20.59 -20.66 8.26
N VAL A 89 -19.81 -20.63 9.33
CA VAL A 89 -18.91 -19.52 9.68
C VAL A 89 -17.86 -19.27 8.59
N ASN A 90 -17.49 -20.28 7.80
CA ASN A 90 -16.57 -20.16 6.68
C ASN A 90 -17.18 -19.48 5.45
N GLU A 91 -18.50 -19.37 5.38
CA GLU A 91 -19.23 -18.72 4.29
C GLU A 91 -19.57 -17.26 4.60
N ARG A 92 -19.32 -16.81 5.83
CA ARG A 92 -19.60 -15.42 6.25
C ARG A 92 -18.71 -14.39 5.59
N VAL A 93 -17.49 -14.78 5.20
CA VAL A 93 -16.53 -13.91 4.52
C VAL A 93 -15.93 -14.66 3.33
N LEU A 94 -16.36 -14.29 2.12
CA LEU A 94 -15.88 -14.87 0.88
C LEU A 94 -15.05 -13.86 0.11
N ILE A 95 -13.96 -14.32 -0.49
CA ILE A 95 -13.14 -13.50 -1.37
C ILE A 95 -13.90 -13.33 -2.68
N ALA A 96 -14.15 -12.09 -3.09
CA ALA A 96 -14.87 -11.75 -4.31
C ALA A 96 -13.92 -11.38 -5.47
N SER A 97 -12.79 -10.75 -5.16
CA SER A 97 -11.83 -10.30 -6.17
C SER A 97 -10.39 -10.28 -5.66
N PHE A 98 -9.45 -10.34 -6.59
CA PHE A 98 -8.03 -10.09 -6.34
C PHE A 98 -7.53 -8.87 -7.12
N PRO A 99 -6.52 -8.15 -6.62
CA PRO A 99 -5.86 -7.11 -7.39
C PRO A 99 -5.18 -7.68 -8.64
N VAL A 100 -5.12 -6.86 -9.70
CA VAL A 100 -4.50 -7.23 -10.97
C VAL A 100 -3.32 -6.34 -11.26
N SER A 101 -2.24 -6.99 -11.71
CA SER A 101 -1.10 -6.32 -12.30
C SER A 101 -0.56 -7.16 -13.45
N LYS A 102 -0.01 -6.51 -14.48
CA LYS A 102 0.52 -7.21 -15.67
C LYS A 102 1.62 -8.22 -15.36
N HIS A 103 2.39 -8.01 -14.28
CA HIS A 103 3.59 -8.78 -13.96
C HIS A 103 3.59 -9.37 -12.55
N VAL A 104 2.50 -9.19 -11.79
CA VAL A 104 2.42 -9.61 -10.38
C VAL A 104 1.11 -10.33 -10.16
N THR A 105 1.21 -11.55 -9.64
CA THR A 105 0.06 -12.37 -9.27
C THR A 105 -0.19 -12.28 -7.78
N PHE A 106 -1.44 -12.02 -7.43
CA PHE A 106 -1.91 -11.97 -6.04
C PHE A 106 -2.67 -13.24 -5.66
N ASN A 107 -2.58 -13.61 -4.39
CA ASN A 107 -3.20 -14.80 -3.82
C ASN A 107 -3.61 -14.57 -2.35
N GLU A 108 -4.10 -15.61 -1.70
CA GLU A 108 -4.62 -15.55 -0.32
C GLU A 108 -3.53 -15.17 0.70
N HIS A 109 -2.26 -15.48 0.42
CA HIS A 109 -1.16 -15.09 1.29
C HIS A 109 -1.03 -13.56 1.37
N ASP A 110 -1.33 -12.84 0.29
CA ASP A 110 -1.28 -11.37 0.31
C ASP A 110 -2.39 -10.77 1.21
N ILE A 111 -3.54 -11.45 1.32
CA ILE A 111 -4.60 -11.09 2.27
C ILE A 111 -4.13 -11.35 3.71
N GLN A 112 -3.50 -12.51 3.94
CA GLN A 112 -2.94 -12.87 5.26
C GLN A 112 -1.85 -11.89 5.70
N GLU A 113 -0.98 -11.46 4.79
CA GLU A 113 0.01 -10.41 5.06
C GLU A 113 -0.67 -9.12 5.53
N MET A 114 -1.72 -8.68 4.83
CA MET A 114 -2.47 -7.48 5.22
C MET A 114 -3.17 -7.63 6.57
N ILE A 115 -3.74 -8.80 6.86
CA ILE A 115 -4.35 -9.09 8.17
C ILE A 115 -3.30 -8.93 9.29
N CYS A 116 -2.10 -9.51 9.12
CA CYS A 116 -1.01 -9.36 10.09
C CYS A 116 -0.63 -7.88 10.29
N LEU A 117 -0.48 -7.12 9.21
CA LEU A 117 -0.16 -5.69 9.29
C LEU A 117 -1.23 -4.88 10.02
N LEU A 118 -2.51 -5.22 9.82
CA LEU A 118 -3.64 -4.53 10.44
C LEU A 118 -3.85 -4.94 11.91
N LYS A 119 -3.45 -6.16 12.30
CA LYS A 119 -3.41 -6.56 13.72
C LYS A 119 -2.41 -5.72 14.50
N ASP A 120 -1.25 -5.42 13.91
CA ASP A 120 -0.23 -4.57 14.54
C ASP A 120 -0.61 -3.08 14.54
N ARG A 121 -1.29 -2.61 13.50
CA ARG A 121 -1.68 -1.20 13.32
C ARG A 121 -3.11 -1.07 12.77
N PRO A 122 -4.14 -1.22 13.63
CA PRO A 122 -5.54 -1.16 13.21
C PRO A 122 -5.90 0.21 12.61
N GLY A 123 -6.67 0.21 11.52
CA GLY A 123 -7.17 1.43 10.87
C GLY A 123 -6.13 2.26 10.11
N VAL A 124 -4.86 1.84 10.07
CA VAL A 124 -3.81 2.52 9.31
C VAL A 124 -3.71 1.91 7.92
N MET A 125 -3.83 2.73 6.88
CA MET A 125 -3.68 2.30 5.49
C MET A 125 -2.38 1.50 5.29
N CYS A 126 -2.52 0.21 5.02
CA CYS A 126 -1.41 -0.70 4.77
C CYS A 126 -1.41 -1.19 3.32
N ARG A 127 -0.23 -1.59 2.83
CA ARG A 127 -0.02 -2.16 1.50
C ARG A 127 0.78 -3.45 1.65
N PRO A 128 0.35 -4.58 1.05
CA PRO A 128 1.15 -5.80 1.07
C PRO A 128 2.46 -5.58 0.31
N SER A 129 3.49 -6.35 0.64
CA SER A 129 4.84 -6.27 0.10
C SER A 129 4.89 -6.10 -1.42
N LYS A 130 4.07 -6.86 -2.16
CA LYS A 130 3.95 -6.79 -3.61
C LYS A 130 3.44 -5.43 -4.11
N VAL A 131 2.40 -4.89 -3.49
CA VAL A 131 1.88 -3.55 -3.84
C VAL A 131 2.91 -2.49 -3.50
N THR A 132 3.54 -2.58 -2.33
CA THR A 132 4.62 -1.69 -1.89
C THR A 132 5.76 -1.65 -2.91
N ALA A 133 6.25 -2.81 -3.35
CA ALA A 133 7.29 -2.91 -4.37
C ALA A 133 6.86 -2.30 -5.72
N MET A 134 5.62 -2.55 -6.14
CA MET A 134 5.06 -1.93 -7.35
C MET A 134 5.02 -0.40 -7.26
N LEU A 135 4.60 0.15 -6.12
CA LEU A 135 4.52 1.60 -5.90
C LEU A 135 5.90 2.24 -5.81
N ALA A 136 6.87 1.58 -5.16
CA ALA A 136 8.27 2.01 -5.14
C ALA A 136 8.85 2.10 -6.55
N SER A 137 8.65 1.05 -7.35
CA SER A 137 9.09 1.03 -8.75
C SER A 137 8.46 2.15 -9.60
N ARG A 138 7.18 2.50 -9.33
CA ARG A 138 6.50 3.62 -9.98
C ARG A 138 7.03 4.98 -9.51
N ALA A 139 7.34 5.12 -8.22
CA ALA A 139 7.89 6.34 -7.65
C ALA A 139 9.27 6.64 -8.23
N CYS A 140 10.17 5.66 -8.27
CA CYS A 140 11.51 5.79 -8.85
C CYS A 140 11.47 6.27 -10.31
N ARG A 141 10.66 5.62 -11.17
CA ARG A 141 10.50 6.01 -12.59
C ARG A 141 9.84 7.37 -12.81
N LYS A 142 9.08 7.88 -11.84
CA LYS A 142 8.40 9.17 -11.92
C LYS A 142 9.30 10.33 -11.44
N SER A 143 10.30 10.03 -10.62
CA SER A 143 11.07 11.05 -9.91
C SER A 143 12.17 11.66 -10.75
N ILE A 144 12.65 12.82 -10.32
CA ILE A 144 13.73 13.56 -11.00
C ILE A 144 14.97 12.69 -11.13
N MET A 145 15.53 12.63 -12.34
CA MET A 145 16.80 11.95 -12.60
C MET A 145 17.97 12.79 -12.06
N ALA A 146 18.98 12.11 -11.51
CA ALA A 146 20.27 12.71 -11.16
C ALA A 146 21.20 12.79 -12.37
#